data_AF-A0A354XJE4-F1
#
_entry.id   AF-A0A354XJE4-F1
#
_cell.length_a   1.000
_cell.length_b   1.000
_cell.length_c   1.000
_cell.angle_alpha   90.00
_cell.angle_beta   90.00
_cell.angle_gamma   90.00
#
_symmetry.space_group_name_H-M   'P 1'
#
loop_
_entity.id
_entity.type
_entity.pdbx_description
1 polymer ?
#
loop_
_entity_poly.entity_id
_entity_poly.type
_entity_poly.pdbx_seq_one_letter_code
_entity_poly.pdbx_strand_id
1 'polypeptide(L)'
;MIDWREIDTVLLDMDGTLLDLHFDSHFWLEHLPRRYVELHQLDQASQDALKARIMGEQGTLNWYSLAYWSRELNVDIVALKREVQHLIGLRSDALD
;
A
#
# COMPACT_ATOMS: atom_id res chain seq x y z
N MET A 1 -2.26 -7.82 -34.45
CA MET A 1 -1.09 -7.27 -33.72
C MET A 1 -1.23 -5.75 -33.76
N ILE A 2 -1.10 -5.07 -32.63
CA ILE A 2 -1.24 -3.61 -32.55
C ILE A 2 -0.07 -2.96 -33.28
N ASP A 3 -0.31 -1.95 -34.14
CA ASP A 3 0.77 -1.19 -34.79
C ASP A 3 1.23 -0.07 -33.85
N TRP A 4 2.33 -0.32 -33.15
CA TRP A 4 2.91 0.60 -32.17
C TRP A 4 3.35 1.94 -32.77
N ARG A 5 3.52 2.02 -34.10
CA ARG A 5 3.98 3.25 -34.78
C ARG A 5 2.89 4.32 -34.87
N GLU A 6 1.63 3.95 -34.64
CA GLU A 6 0.49 4.89 -34.64
C GLU A 6 0.07 5.31 -33.22
N ILE A 7 0.81 4.90 -32.18
CA ILE A 7 0.50 5.19 -30.78
C ILE A 7 1.50 6.22 -30.23
N ASP A 8 1.02 7.43 -29.97
CA ASP A 8 1.82 8.52 -29.40
C ASP A 8 1.88 8.50 -27.87
N THR A 9 0.97 7.78 -27.19
CA THR A 9 0.88 7.80 -25.72
C THR A 9 0.46 6.44 -25.17
N VAL A 10 1.21 5.99 -24.17
CA VAL A 10 0.91 4.79 -23.38
C VAL A 10 0.75 5.23 -21.93
N LEU A 11 -0.37 4.86 -21.31
CA LEU A 11 -0.57 4.99 -19.88
C LEU A 11 -0.40 3.62 -19.24
N LEU A 12 0.51 3.53 -18.28
CA LEU A 12 0.78 2.33 -17.50
C LEU A 12 0.31 2.56 -16.08
N ASP A 13 -0.28 1.52 -15.51
CA ASP A 13 -0.48 1.48 -14.06
C ASP A 13 0.87 1.35 -13.35
N MET A 14 0.96 1.77 -12.09
CA MET A 14 2.19 1.68 -11.31
C MET A 14 2.25 0.38 -10.52
N ASP A 15 1.27 0.13 -9.64
CA ASP A 15 1.35 -0.95 -8.67
C ASP A 15 0.98 -2.30 -9.32
N GLY A 16 1.84 -3.29 -9.19
CA GLY A 16 1.66 -4.59 -9.85
C GLY A 16 1.94 -4.56 -11.36
N THR A 17 2.29 -3.40 -11.93
CA THR A 17 2.68 -3.25 -13.34
C THR A 17 4.14 -2.80 -13.47
N LEU A 18 4.49 -1.64 -12.91
CA LEU A 18 5.87 -1.14 -12.87
C LEU A 18 6.56 -1.46 -11.53
N LEU A 19 5.82 -1.30 -10.43
CA LEU A 19 6.27 -1.60 -9.09
C LEU A 19 5.80 -2.99 -8.67
N ASP A 20 6.62 -3.70 -7.91
CA ASP A 20 6.15 -4.90 -7.25
C ASP A 20 5.12 -4.55 -6.15
N LEU A 21 4.32 -5.54 -5.76
CA LEU A 21 3.33 -5.38 -4.70
C LEU A 21 3.91 -5.63 -3.30
N HIS A 22 5.22 -5.86 -3.18
CA HIS A 22 5.86 -6.24 -1.91
C HIS A 22 5.77 -5.08 -0.91
N PHE A 23 6.09 -3.86 -1.36
CA PHE A 23 6.03 -2.67 -0.52
C PHE A 23 4.64 -2.46 0.10
N ASP A 24 3.58 -2.41 -0.72
CA ASP A 24 2.22 -2.15 -0.20
C ASP A 24 1.72 -3.30 0.66
N SER A 25 1.95 -4.55 0.26
CA SER A 25 1.53 -5.72 1.04
C SER A 25 2.20 -5.72 2.42
N HIS A 26 3.51 -5.49 2.48
CA HIS A 26 4.26 -5.40 3.73
C HIS A 26 3.78 -4.22 4.59
N PHE A 27 3.57 -3.05 3.98
CA PHE A 27 3.11 -1.87 4.70
C PHE A 27 1.77 -2.13 5.41
N TRP A 28 0.75 -2.58 4.67
CA TRP A 28 -0.61 -2.71 5.19
C TRP A 28 -0.81 -3.91 6.12
N LEU A 29 -0.13 -5.04 5.88
CA LEU A 29 -0.38 -6.29 6.60
C LEU A 29 0.60 -6.55 7.75
N GLU A 30 1.76 -5.90 7.75
CA GLU A 30 2.80 -6.13 8.77
C GLU A 30 3.19 -4.82 9.48
N HIS A 31 3.65 -3.82 8.73
CA HIS A 31 4.22 -2.61 9.33
C HIS A 31 3.16 -1.76 10.04
N LEU A 32 2.07 -1.41 9.37
CA LEU A 32 1.02 -0.55 9.93
C LEU A 32 0.35 -1.19 11.17
N PRO A 33 -0.08 -2.47 11.17
CA PRO A 33 -0.66 -3.10 12.35
C PRO A 33 0.28 -3.09 13.55
N ARG A 34 1.58 -3.35 13.33
CA ARG A 34 2.59 -3.29 14.38
C ARG A 34 2.74 -1.89 14.94
N ARG A 35 2.92 -0.88 14.09
CA ARG A 35 3.08 0.53 14.53
C ARG A 35 1.84 1.05 15.22
N TYR A 36 0.65 0.66 14.76
CA TYR A 36 -0.61 1.04 15.39
C TYR A 36 -0.68 0.58 16.86
N VAL A 37 -0.35 -0.68 17.13
CA VAL A 37 -0.33 -1.20 18.51
C VAL A 37 0.71 -0.48 19.38
N GLU A 38 1.90 -0.21 18.84
CA GLU A 38 2.96 0.52 19.54
C GLU A 38 2.56 1.96 19.87
N LEU A 39 2.01 2.70 18.90
CA LEU A 39 1.65 4.11 19.04
C LEU A 39 0.47 4.31 20.00
N HIS A 40 -0.48 3.37 20.00
CA HIS A 40 -1.70 3.43 20.82
C HIS A 40 -1.61 2.64 22.13
N GLN A 41 -0.48 1.98 22.42
CA GLN A 41 -0.27 1.15 23.60
C GLN A 41 -1.34 0.05 23.76
N LEU A 42 -1.69 -0.59 22.64
CA LEU A 42 -2.70 -1.64 22.60
C LEU A 42 -2.06 -3.02 22.80
N ASP A 43 -2.90 -4.05 22.81
CA ASP A 43 -2.45 -5.43 22.81
C ASP A 43 -2.14 -5.94 21.40
N GLN A 44 -1.39 -7.04 21.33
CA GLN A 44 -1.04 -7.69 20.07
C GLN A 44 -2.29 -8.18 19.31
N ALA A 45 -3.37 -8.54 20.01
CA ALA A 45 -4.62 -8.98 19.40
C ALA A 45 -5.30 -7.88 18.56
N SER A 46 -5.05 -6.61 18.88
CA SER A 46 -5.53 -5.48 18.09
C SER A 46 -4.95 -5.42 16.67
N GLN A 47 -3.82 -6.10 16.38
CA GLN A 47 -3.27 -6.18 15.03
C GLN A 47 -4.20 -6.93 14.07
N ASP A 48 -4.75 -8.06 14.51
CA ASP A 48 -5.60 -8.88 13.65
C ASP A 48 -6.94 -8.19 13.37
N ALA A 49 -7.47 -7.46 14.37
CA ALA A 49 -8.65 -6.61 14.19
C ALA A 49 -8.41 -5.50 13.16
N LEU A 50 -7.25 -4.85 13.19
CA LEU A 50 -6.89 -3.84 12.20
C LEU A 50 -6.72 -4.43 10.80
N LYS A 51 -6.05 -5.59 10.67
CA LYS A 51 -5.93 -6.29 9.37
C LYS A 51 -7.30 -6.64 8.79
N ALA A 52 -8.21 -7.16 9.62
CA ALA A 52 -9.57 -7.47 9.19
C ALA A 52 -10.33 -6.20 8.74
N ARG A 53 -10.16 -5.08 9.46
CA ARG A 53 -10.75 -3.79 9.08
C ARG A 53 -10.21 -3.28 7.76
N ILE A 54 -8.89 -3.35 7.55
CA ILE A 54 -8.26 -3.00 6.28
C ILE A 54 -8.91 -3.84 5.18
N MET A 55 -8.82 -5.17 5.27
CA MET A 55 -9.38 -6.10 4.27
C MET A 55 -10.88 -5.89 4.01
N GLY A 56 -11.66 -5.48 5.03
CA GLY A 56 -13.08 -5.19 4.88
C GLY A 56 -13.40 -3.97 4.00
N GLU A 57 -12.46 -3.04 3.84
CA GLU A 57 -12.59 -1.89 2.94
C GLU A 57 -12.16 -2.22 1.50
N GLN A 58 -11.68 -3.43 1.22
CA GLN A 58 -11.19 -3.80 -0.11
C GLN A 58 -12.28 -3.56 -1.19
N GLY A 59 -11.92 -2.82 -2.22
CA GLY A 59 -12.82 -2.44 -3.31
C GLY A 59 -13.64 -1.16 -3.07
N THR A 60 -13.52 -0.52 -1.90
CA THR A 60 -14.09 0.82 -1.66
C THR A 60 -13.11 1.92 -2.07
N LEU A 61 -13.61 3.16 -2.22
CA LEU A 61 -12.73 4.33 -2.42
C LEU A 61 -11.85 4.61 -1.19
N ASN A 62 -12.30 4.21 0.00
CA ASN A 62 -11.54 4.42 1.23
C ASN A 62 -10.27 3.58 1.27
N TRP A 63 -10.30 2.38 0.67
CA TRP A 63 -9.14 1.49 0.54
C TRP A 63 -7.91 2.22 0.00
N TYR A 64 -8.09 3.06 -1.02
CA TYR A 64 -7.01 3.78 -1.71
C TYR A 64 -6.62 5.10 -1.03
N SER A 65 -7.31 5.52 0.04
CA SER A 65 -7.17 6.86 0.61
C SER A 65 -6.28 6.88 1.85
N LEU A 66 -5.03 7.33 1.69
CA LEU A 66 -4.13 7.54 2.84
C LEU A 66 -4.70 8.54 3.85
N ALA A 67 -5.40 9.59 3.38
CA ALA A 67 -6.01 10.59 4.25
C ALA A 67 -7.22 10.05 5.04
N TYR A 68 -7.93 9.07 4.49
CA TYR A 68 -8.96 8.33 5.23
C TYR A 68 -8.30 7.55 6.37
N TRP A 69 -7.31 6.70 6.06
CA TRP A 69 -6.65 5.86 7.05
C TRP A 69 -5.93 6.67 8.13
N SER A 70 -5.30 7.80 7.77
CA SER A 70 -4.68 8.68 8.76
C SER A 70 -5.69 9.24 9.78
N ARG A 71 -6.91 9.59 9.33
CA ARG A 71 -7.98 10.04 10.25
C ARG A 71 -8.53 8.89 11.08
N GLU A 72 -8.85 7.78 10.43
CA GLU A 72 -9.52 6.65 11.09
C GLU A 72 -8.66 5.95 12.14
N LEU A 73 -7.34 5.98 11.95
CA LEU A 73 -6.39 5.38 12.87
C LEU A 73 -5.71 6.42 13.76
N ASN A 74 -5.86 7.72 13.46
CA ASN A 74 -5.12 8.81 14.10
C ASN A 74 -3.59 8.59 14.05
N VAL A 75 -3.08 8.20 12.87
CA VAL A 75 -1.68 7.87 12.61
C VAL A 75 -1.22 8.59 11.34
N ASP A 76 0.03 9.07 11.29
CA ASP A 76 0.61 9.60 10.05
C ASP A 76 1.03 8.45 9.12
N ILE A 77 0.08 8.01 8.29
CA ILE A 77 0.28 6.91 7.31
C ILE A 77 1.42 7.23 6.34
N VAL A 78 1.59 8.50 5.94
CA VAL A 78 2.63 8.89 4.98
C VAL A 78 4.00 8.79 5.63
N ALA A 79 4.14 9.24 6.89
CA ALA A 79 5.37 9.06 7.64
C ALA A 79 5.73 7.58 7.83
N LEU A 80 4.75 6.74 8.19
CA LEU A 80 5.00 5.30 8.33
C LEU A 80 5.39 4.63 7.01
N LYS A 81 4.77 5.00 5.88
CA LYS A 81 5.18 4.50 4.56
C LYS A 81 6.65 4.83 4.24
N ARG A 82 7.14 6.00 4.68
CA ARG A 82 8.56 6.39 4.50
C ARG A 82 9.52 5.55 5.33
N GLU A 83 9.09 4.97 6.47
CA GLU A 83 9.93 4.07 7.27
C GLU A 83 10.32 2.81 6.48
N VAL A 84 9.44 2.33 5.58
CA VAL A 84 9.63 1.12 4.77
C VAL A 84 9.84 1.38 3.28
N GLN A 85 10.09 2.63 2.87
CA GLN A 85 10.26 2.99 1.44
C GLN A 85 11.41 2.26 0.73
N HIS A 86 12.38 1.76 1.49
CA HIS A 86 13.51 0.99 0.95
C HIS A 86 13.11 -0.38 0.40
N LEU A 87 11.87 -0.81 0.65
CA LEU A 87 11.28 -2.02 0.07
C LEU A 87 10.60 -1.78 -1.29
N ILE A 88 10.56 -0.53 -1.78
CA ILE A 88 10.02 -0.23 -3.11
C ILE A 88 10.95 -0.84 -4.17
N GLY A 89 10.44 -1.84 -4.88
CA GLY A 89 11.12 -2.52 -5.96
C GLY A 89 10.39 -2.36 -7.30
N LEU A 90 11.16 -2.32 -8.38
CA LEU A 90 10.62 -2.46 -9.73
C LEU A 90 10.30 -3.93 -9.98
N ARG A 91 9.23 -4.21 -10.74
CA ARG A 91 9.03 -5.55 -11.27
C ARG A 91 10.18 -5.93 -12.20
N SER A 92 10.58 -7.20 -12.18
CA SER A 92 11.74 -7.69 -12.94
C SER A 92 11.62 -7.41 -14.44
N ASP A 93 10.40 -7.48 -14.97
CA ASP A 93 10.04 -7.27 -16.37
C ASP A 93 9.74 -5.80 -16.73
N ALA A 94 9.87 -4.86 -15.78
CA ALA A 94 9.61 -3.44 -16.04
C ALA A 94 10.82 -2.70 -16.68
N LEU A 95 12.02 -3.28 -16.60
CA LEU A 95 13.26 -2.69 -17.12
C LEU A 95 13.78 -3.37 -18.40
N ASP A 96 13.15 -4.47 -18.81
CA ASP A 96 13.52 -5.27 -19.98
C ASP A 96 13.01 -4.68 -21.31
#